data_AF-A0A965HX34-F1
#
_entry.id   AF-A0A965HX34-F1
#
_cell.length_a   1.000
_cell.length_b   1.000
_cell.length_c   1.000
_cell.angle_alpha   90.00
_cell.angle_beta   90.00
_cell.angle_gamma   90.00
#
_symmetry.space_group_name_H-M   'P 1'
#
loop_
_entity.id
_entity.type
_entity.pdbx_description
1 polymer ?
#
loop_
_entity_poly.entity_id
_entity_poly.type
_entity_poly.pdbx_seq_one_letter_code
_entity_poly.pdbx_strand_id
1 'polypeptide(L)'
;MKITDSVVRDGDRLFKWRSYAPLVLLPILLVCLIETAKLLPLANDAWHHAYLLGCYVISGFGLFIRWAVIAQAPSGTSGRCTSHKIAEQLNTRGLYSAVRHPLYVGNFIAILGIIMVTMLWWAVLFFVLAYCLYIERIMAAEERFLEQKFGDEFLVWAQATPAFFPSFKRWRPSPYPATIRNILRREYHGVLAVAFSIALLEFLVDVVFGGEPLLVWAQEDSLWLLLLTASVVLYLLLRTLKKKTSLLDNPLV
;
A
#
# COMPACT_ATOMS: atom_id res chain seq x y z
N MET A 1 0.09 -27.17 -19.95
CA MET A 1 0.07 -26.49 -18.64
C MET A 1 -1.29 -25.83 -18.49
N LYS A 2 -2.01 -26.01 -17.38
CA LYS A 2 -3.33 -25.39 -17.19
C LYS A 2 -3.17 -23.90 -16.91
N ILE A 3 -4.20 -23.10 -17.23
CA ILE A 3 -4.19 -21.65 -16.96
C ILE A 3 -4.01 -21.37 -15.47
N THR A 4 -4.65 -22.18 -14.61
CA THR A 4 -4.48 -22.10 -13.16
C THR A 4 -3.02 -22.25 -12.74
N ASP A 5 -2.30 -23.19 -13.35
CA ASP A 5 -0.88 -23.44 -13.05
C ASP A 5 -0.01 -22.28 -13.53
N SER A 6 -0.34 -21.68 -14.69
CA SER A 6 0.37 -20.51 -15.19
C SER A 6 0.17 -19.28 -14.30
N VAL A 7 -1.05 -19.04 -13.83
CA VAL A 7 -1.38 -17.90 -12.94
C VAL A 7 -0.59 -18.02 -11.64
N VAL A 8 -0.54 -19.19 -11.03
CA VAL A 8 0.24 -19.45 -9.80
C VAL A 8 1.74 -19.25 -10.05
N ARG A 9 2.28 -19.83 -11.14
CA ARG A 9 3.71 -19.72 -11.48
C ARG A 9 4.12 -18.27 -11.73
N ASP A 10 3.31 -17.51 -12.47
CA ASP A 10 3.57 -16.11 -12.75
C ASP A 10 3.43 -15.28 -11.46
N GLY A 11 2.46 -15.61 -10.61
CA GLY A 11 2.30 -15.05 -9.27
C GLY A 11 3.51 -15.25 -8.36
N ASP A 12 4.14 -16.43 -8.38
CA ASP A 12 5.37 -16.69 -7.61
C ASP A 12 6.54 -15.82 -8.07
N ARG A 13 6.66 -15.59 -9.39
CA ARG A 13 7.66 -14.68 -9.94
C ARG A 13 7.35 -13.25 -9.51
N LEU A 14 6.11 -12.80 -9.69
CA LEU A 14 5.68 -11.45 -9.32
C LEU A 14 5.85 -11.19 -7.83
N PHE A 15 5.57 -12.17 -6.96
CA PHE A 15 5.77 -12.06 -5.51
C PHE A 15 7.23 -11.75 -5.16
N LYS A 16 8.20 -12.43 -5.79
CA LYS A 16 9.63 -12.20 -5.56
C LYS A 16 10.08 -10.81 -6.02
N TRP A 17 9.57 -10.39 -7.16
CA TRP A 17 9.90 -9.10 -7.79
C TRP A 17 8.97 -7.97 -7.40
N ARG A 18 8.06 -8.16 -6.44
CA ARG A 18 6.98 -7.20 -6.15
C ARG A 18 7.43 -5.82 -5.71
N SER A 19 8.66 -5.70 -5.21
CA SER A 19 9.27 -4.41 -4.87
C SER A 19 9.70 -3.59 -6.09
N TYR A 20 9.93 -4.26 -7.23
CA TYR A 20 10.44 -3.65 -8.47
C TYR A 20 9.42 -3.68 -9.61
N ALA A 21 8.48 -4.63 -9.61
CA ALA A 21 7.46 -4.77 -10.65
C ALA A 21 6.69 -3.46 -10.93
N PRO A 22 6.32 -2.63 -9.93
CA PRO A 22 5.68 -1.35 -10.20
C PRO A 22 6.53 -0.36 -11.02
N LEU A 23 7.87 -0.50 -11.04
CA LEU A 23 8.77 0.39 -11.78
C LEU A 23 8.56 0.30 -13.30
N VAL A 24 8.00 -0.80 -13.79
CA VAL A 24 7.61 -0.95 -15.21
C VAL A 24 6.57 0.10 -15.63
N LEU A 25 5.82 0.65 -14.68
CA LEU A 25 4.81 1.67 -14.94
C LEU A 25 5.38 3.10 -14.95
N LEU A 26 6.65 3.30 -14.62
CA LEU A 26 7.27 4.64 -14.57
C LEU A 26 7.17 5.40 -15.90
N PRO A 27 7.41 4.82 -17.09
CA PRO A 27 7.28 5.56 -18.34
C PRO A 27 5.87 6.10 -18.56
N ILE A 28 4.84 5.30 -18.25
CA ILE A 28 3.44 5.72 -18.36
C ILE A 28 3.14 6.82 -17.34
N LEU A 29 3.62 6.67 -16.09
CA LEU A 29 3.49 7.69 -15.07
C LEU A 29 4.12 9.02 -15.49
N LEU A 30 5.33 8.99 -16.10
CA LEU A 30 5.97 10.21 -16.61
C LEU A 30 5.14 10.90 -17.69
N VAL A 31 4.54 10.14 -18.61
CA VAL A 31 3.61 10.70 -19.60
C VAL A 31 2.41 11.36 -18.92
N CYS A 32 1.84 10.71 -17.90
CA CYS A 32 0.76 11.31 -17.12
C CYS A 32 1.19 12.66 -16.51
N LEU A 33 2.34 12.72 -15.84
CA LEU A 33 2.78 13.96 -15.17
C LEU A 33 3.04 15.12 -16.14
N ILE A 34 3.59 14.82 -17.33
CA ILE A 34 3.77 15.83 -18.39
C ILE A 34 2.42 16.35 -18.88
N GLU A 35 1.40 15.48 -19.00
CA GLU A 35 0.05 15.87 -19.37
C GLU A 35 -0.61 16.69 -18.26
N THR A 36 -0.49 16.26 -17.00
CA THR A 36 -0.99 16.99 -15.82
C THR A 36 -0.41 18.41 -15.75
N ALA A 37 0.91 18.57 -15.92
CA ALA A 37 1.57 19.87 -15.88
C ALA A 37 1.06 20.86 -16.95
N LYS A 38 0.62 20.35 -18.11
CA LYS A 38 0.03 21.18 -19.17
C LYS A 38 -1.40 21.63 -18.84
N LEU A 39 -2.11 20.86 -18.03
CA LEU A 39 -3.49 21.12 -17.63
C LEU A 39 -3.58 22.00 -16.39
N LEU A 40 -2.56 21.98 -15.53
CA LEU A 40 -2.54 22.68 -14.24
C LEU A 40 -2.79 24.20 -14.34
N PRO A 41 -2.21 24.95 -15.30
CA PRO A 41 -2.46 26.39 -15.42
C PRO A 41 -3.92 26.76 -15.72
N LEU A 42 -4.76 25.77 -16.07
CA LEU A 42 -6.19 25.92 -16.32
C LEU A 42 -7.03 25.61 -15.07
N ALA A 43 -6.42 25.02 -14.04
CA ALA A 43 -7.07 24.70 -12.78
C ALA A 43 -7.01 25.89 -11.81
N ASN A 44 -7.91 25.88 -10.83
CA ASN A 44 -7.88 26.85 -9.73
C ASN A 44 -6.99 26.30 -8.61
N ASP A 45 -6.04 27.10 -8.12
CA ASP A 45 -5.04 26.67 -7.14
C ASP A 45 -5.64 26.12 -5.84
N ALA A 46 -6.73 26.75 -5.35
CA ALA A 46 -7.39 26.27 -4.13
C ALA A 46 -8.04 24.88 -4.36
N TRP A 47 -8.60 24.65 -5.54
CA TRP A 47 -9.14 23.34 -5.92
C TRP A 47 -8.03 22.30 -6.09
N HIS A 48 -6.91 22.67 -6.69
CA HIS A 48 -5.74 21.81 -6.85
C HIS A 48 -5.22 21.32 -5.50
N HIS A 49 -4.93 22.24 -4.57
CA HIS A 49 -4.50 21.90 -3.21
C HIS A 49 -5.52 21.04 -2.45
N ALA A 50 -6.82 21.37 -2.54
CA ALA A 50 -7.87 20.60 -1.90
C ALA A 50 -7.96 19.17 -2.47
N TYR A 51 -7.82 19.02 -3.78
CA TYR A 51 -7.83 17.73 -4.46
C TYR A 51 -6.65 16.85 -4.02
N LEU A 52 -5.45 17.43 -3.95
CA LEU A 52 -4.25 16.71 -3.50
C LEU A 52 -4.30 16.34 -2.02
N LEU A 53 -4.86 17.21 -1.16
CA LEU A 53 -5.15 16.83 0.22
C LEU A 53 -6.11 15.64 0.28
N GLY A 54 -7.13 15.61 -0.58
CA GLY A 54 -7.99 14.44 -0.77
C GLY A 54 -7.22 13.19 -1.15
N CYS A 55 -6.28 13.29 -2.10
CA CYS A 55 -5.39 12.19 -2.50
C CYS A 55 -4.54 11.67 -1.34
N TYR A 56 -4.01 12.58 -0.52
CA TYR A 56 -3.25 12.25 0.69
C TYR A 56 -4.12 11.54 1.74
N VAL A 57 -5.35 12.01 1.96
CA VAL A 57 -6.31 11.40 2.90
C VAL A 57 -6.72 10.00 2.43
N ILE A 58 -7.00 9.81 1.14
CA ILE A 58 -7.29 8.48 0.55
C ILE A 58 -6.09 7.55 0.77
N SER A 59 -4.88 8.04 0.50
CA SER A 59 -3.65 7.27 0.69
C SER A 59 -3.47 6.85 2.16
N GLY A 60 -3.74 7.79 3.07
CA GLY A 60 -3.73 7.57 4.53
C GLY A 60 -4.77 6.56 4.99
N PHE A 61 -5.98 6.55 4.39
CA PHE A 61 -7.00 5.55 4.69
C PHE A 61 -6.55 4.13 4.30
N GLY A 62 -5.86 3.98 3.17
CA GLY A 62 -5.22 2.71 2.79
C GLY A 62 -4.18 2.23 3.81
N LEU A 63 -3.33 3.15 4.29
CA LEU A 63 -2.37 2.85 5.37
C LEU A 63 -3.07 2.48 6.67
N PHE A 64 -4.17 3.16 7.02
CA PHE A 64 -4.95 2.85 8.22
C PHE A 64 -5.50 1.43 8.19
N ILE A 65 -6.01 0.96 7.05
CA ILE A 65 -6.44 -0.44 6.90
C ILE A 65 -5.27 -1.40 7.18
N ARG A 66 -4.08 -1.11 6.63
CA ARG A 66 -2.88 -1.91 6.91
C ARG A 66 -2.54 -1.91 8.39
N TRP A 67 -2.59 -0.75 9.05
CA TRP A 67 -2.33 -0.63 10.48
C TRP A 67 -3.32 -1.44 11.30
N ALA A 68 -4.61 -1.41 10.97
CA ALA A 68 -5.62 -2.20 11.65
C ALA A 68 -5.39 -3.72 11.53
N VAL A 69 -4.89 -4.19 10.38
CA VAL A 69 -4.44 -5.59 10.21
C VAL A 69 -3.22 -5.88 11.08
N ILE A 70 -2.19 -5.04 10.97
CA ILE A 70 -0.88 -5.26 11.62
C ILE A 70 -0.95 -5.13 13.13
N ALA A 71 -1.82 -4.26 13.66
CA ALA A 71 -2.06 -4.10 15.09
C ALA A 71 -2.41 -5.42 15.77
N GLN A 72 -3.14 -6.28 15.06
CA GLN A 72 -3.66 -7.56 15.54
C GLN A 72 -2.96 -8.76 14.89
N ALA A 73 -1.92 -8.52 14.08
CA ALA A 73 -1.21 -9.56 13.34
C ALA A 73 -0.23 -10.31 14.27
N PRO A 74 -0.35 -11.64 14.39
CA PRO A 74 0.56 -12.49 15.15
C PRO A 74 1.97 -12.48 14.56
N SER A 75 2.94 -12.91 15.37
CA SER A 75 4.32 -13.15 14.93
C SER A 75 4.39 -14.16 13.79
N GLY A 76 5.40 -14.04 12.94
CA GLY A 76 5.58 -14.95 11.81
C GLY A 76 4.47 -14.91 10.74
N THR A 77 3.58 -13.92 10.77
CA THR A 77 2.55 -13.71 9.74
C THR A 77 2.54 -12.28 9.24
N SER A 78 1.90 -12.04 8.08
CA SER A 78 1.65 -10.68 7.58
C SER A 78 2.94 -9.84 7.41
N GLY A 79 4.08 -10.51 7.16
CA GLY A 79 5.40 -9.90 7.06
C GLY A 79 5.65 -9.25 5.69
N ARG A 80 6.79 -8.55 5.57
CA ARG A 80 7.24 -7.91 4.32
C ARG A 80 8.31 -8.73 3.57
N CYS A 81 8.51 -9.99 3.92
CA CYS A 81 9.48 -10.86 3.24
C CYS A 81 9.08 -11.05 1.77
N THR A 82 10.04 -10.93 0.84
CA THR A 82 9.82 -11.11 -0.60
C THR A 82 10.50 -12.35 -1.16
N SER A 83 11.53 -12.88 -0.49
CA SER A 83 12.29 -14.04 -0.98
C SER A 83 11.49 -15.35 -0.87
N HIS A 84 10.68 -15.47 0.18
CA HIS A 84 9.79 -16.61 0.42
C HIS A 84 8.55 -16.18 1.23
N LYS A 85 7.49 -16.97 1.13
CA LYS A 85 6.24 -16.77 1.87
C LYS A 85 6.39 -17.32 3.29
N ILE A 86 5.94 -16.56 4.27
CA ILE A 86 6.00 -16.92 5.69
C ILE A 86 4.59 -16.81 6.26
N ALA A 87 4.11 -17.92 6.83
CA ALA A 87 2.84 -17.96 7.56
C ALA A 87 2.97 -19.02 8.66
N GLU A 88 3.35 -18.63 9.87
CA GLU A 88 3.42 -19.56 11.01
C GLU A 88 2.03 -20.11 11.40
N GLN A 89 0.99 -19.32 11.15
CA GLN A 89 -0.40 -19.69 11.37
C GLN A 89 -1.32 -19.07 10.31
N LEU A 90 -2.51 -19.65 10.16
CA LEU A 90 -3.53 -19.14 9.26
C LEU A 90 -4.34 -18.03 9.95
N ASN A 91 -4.28 -16.81 9.41
CA ASN A 91 -5.07 -15.69 9.93
C ASN A 91 -6.47 -15.70 9.31
N THR A 92 -7.50 -15.98 10.12
CA THR A 92 -8.91 -16.07 9.67
C THR A 92 -9.85 -15.12 10.43
N ARG A 93 -9.31 -14.30 11.33
CA ARG A 93 -10.05 -13.43 12.26
C ARG A 93 -9.69 -11.95 12.05
N GLY A 94 -10.48 -11.06 12.63
CA GLY A 94 -10.37 -9.62 12.40
C GLY A 94 -10.64 -9.28 10.94
N LEU A 95 -9.82 -8.42 10.33
CA LEU A 95 -9.97 -8.05 8.92
C LEU A 95 -9.81 -9.23 7.94
N TYR A 96 -9.11 -10.30 8.34
CA TYR A 96 -9.06 -11.54 7.55
C TYR A 96 -10.38 -12.34 7.56
N SER A 97 -11.35 -11.98 8.40
CA SER A 97 -12.72 -12.53 8.32
C SER A 97 -13.62 -11.75 7.36
N ALA A 98 -13.22 -10.53 6.97
CA ALA A 98 -13.95 -9.69 6.03
C ALA A 98 -13.47 -9.88 4.59
N VAL A 99 -12.17 -10.08 4.39
CA VAL A 99 -11.53 -10.30 3.08
C VAL A 99 -10.27 -11.14 3.26
N ARG A 100 -9.92 -11.99 2.30
CA ARG A 100 -8.75 -12.87 2.39
C ARG A 100 -7.42 -12.11 2.39
N HIS A 101 -7.36 -10.99 1.69
CA HIS A 101 -6.13 -10.23 1.45
C HIS A 101 -6.21 -8.76 1.88
N PRO A 102 -6.49 -8.45 3.16
CA PRO A 102 -6.77 -7.08 3.62
C PRO A 102 -5.57 -6.14 3.47
N LEU A 103 -4.33 -6.65 3.52
CA LEU A 103 -3.13 -5.85 3.27
C LEU A 103 -3.02 -5.39 1.82
N TYR A 104 -3.50 -6.19 0.87
CA TYR A 104 -3.56 -5.82 -0.54
C TYR A 104 -4.67 -4.82 -0.81
N VAL A 105 -5.82 -4.94 -0.13
CA VAL A 105 -6.86 -3.89 -0.16
C VAL A 105 -6.31 -2.56 0.36
N GLY A 106 -5.61 -2.57 1.51
CA GLY A 106 -4.98 -1.36 2.05
C GLY A 106 -3.92 -0.77 1.10
N ASN A 107 -3.10 -1.61 0.46
CA ASN A 107 -2.13 -1.17 -0.55
C ASN A 107 -2.80 -0.57 -1.79
N PHE A 108 -3.88 -1.19 -2.28
CA PHE A 108 -4.63 -0.69 -3.42
C PHE A 108 -5.11 0.74 -3.17
N ILE A 109 -5.77 0.98 -2.03
CA ILE A 109 -6.29 2.30 -1.66
C ILE A 109 -5.15 3.29 -1.44
N ALA A 110 -4.06 2.86 -0.79
CA ALA A 110 -2.90 3.71 -0.55
C ALA A 110 -2.26 4.21 -1.86
N ILE A 111 -2.11 3.33 -2.84
CA ILE A 111 -1.52 3.67 -4.14
C ILE A 111 -2.53 4.39 -5.03
N LEU A 112 -3.83 4.08 -4.91
CA LEU A 112 -4.89 4.78 -5.65
C LEU A 112 -4.83 6.29 -5.39
N GLY A 113 -4.72 6.70 -4.11
CA GLY A 113 -4.58 8.11 -3.77
C GLY A 113 -3.33 8.75 -4.39
N ILE A 114 -2.21 8.04 -4.45
CA ILE A 114 -0.98 8.53 -5.12
C ILE A 114 -1.21 8.70 -6.63
N ILE A 115 -1.84 7.73 -7.30
CA ILE A 115 -2.11 7.82 -8.75
C ILE A 115 -3.10 8.93 -9.07
N MET A 116 -4.06 9.20 -8.18
CA MET A 116 -5.02 10.28 -8.35
C MET A 116 -4.37 11.66 -8.43
N VAL A 117 -3.15 11.87 -7.90
CA VAL A 117 -2.37 13.11 -8.06
C VAL A 117 -2.18 13.49 -9.53
N THR A 118 -2.16 12.53 -10.44
CA THR A 118 -2.09 12.81 -11.89
C THR A 118 -3.31 13.59 -12.40
N MET A 119 -4.44 13.61 -11.69
CA MET A 119 -5.72 14.21 -12.12
C MET A 119 -6.27 13.66 -13.44
N LEU A 120 -5.75 12.53 -13.94
CA LEU A 120 -6.16 11.92 -15.20
C LEU A 120 -7.03 10.69 -14.94
N TRP A 121 -8.31 10.76 -15.34
CA TRP A 121 -9.27 9.67 -15.15
C TRP A 121 -8.79 8.35 -15.80
N TRP A 122 -8.13 8.44 -16.95
CA TRP A 122 -7.63 7.30 -17.69
C TRP A 122 -6.43 6.65 -16.98
N ALA A 123 -5.59 7.43 -16.30
CA ALA A 123 -4.47 6.91 -15.51
C ALA A 123 -4.96 6.12 -14.30
N VAL A 124 -6.02 6.62 -13.63
CA VAL A 124 -6.71 5.91 -12.55
C VAL A 124 -7.30 4.60 -13.06
N LEU A 125 -8.03 4.62 -14.18
CA LEU A 125 -8.62 3.41 -14.77
C LEU A 125 -7.54 2.37 -15.13
N PHE A 126 -6.47 2.81 -15.78
CA PHE A 126 -5.34 1.95 -16.12
C PHE A 126 -4.70 1.33 -14.88
N PHE A 127 -4.45 2.14 -13.83
CA PHE A 127 -3.92 1.63 -12.56
C PHE A 127 -4.83 0.57 -11.95
N VAL A 128 -6.15 0.81 -11.89
CA VAL A 128 -7.10 -0.15 -11.31
C VAL A 128 -7.04 -1.49 -12.05
N LEU A 129 -7.08 -1.48 -13.38
CA LEU A 129 -7.01 -2.69 -14.19
C LEU A 129 -5.66 -3.42 -14.03
N ALA A 130 -4.55 -2.67 -14.12
CA ALA A 130 -3.21 -3.21 -13.98
C ALA A 130 -2.99 -3.81 -12.58
N TYR A 131 -3.46 -3.13 -11.53
CA TYR A 131 -3.36 -3.60 -10.15
C TYR A 131 -4.14 -4.89 -9.93
N CYS A 132 -5.39 -4.96 -10.43
CA CYS A 132 -6.21 -6.17 -10.32
C CYS A 132 -5.54 -7.38 -10.97
N LEU A 133 -5.06 -7.24 -12.20
CA LEU A 133 -4.36 -8.32 -12.92
C LEU A 133 -3.05 -8.73 -12.25
N TYR A 134 -2.31 -7.75 -11.74
CA TYR A 134 -1.04 -7.99 -11.05
C TYR A 134 -1.25 -8.73 -9.72
N ILE A 135 -2.18 -8.24 -8.90
CA ILE A 135 -2.36 -8.75 -7.54
C ILE A 135 -3.12 -10.08 -7.52
N GLU A 136 -4.04 -10.32 -8.47
CA GLU A 136 -4.74 -11.61 -8.62
C GLU A 136 -3.73 -12.75 -8.72
N ARG A 137 -2.69 -12.59 -9.54
CA ARG A 137 -1.65 -13.61 -9.72
C ARG A 137 -0.90 -13.86 -8.42
N ILE A 138 -0.52 -12.80 -7.70
CA ILE A 138 0.16 -12.91 -6.41
C ILE A 138 -0.74 -13.60 -5.38
N MET A 139 -2.02 -13.20 -5.30
CA MET A 139 -3.01 -13.80 -4.42
C MET A 139 -3.18 -15.30 -4.72
N ALA A 140 -3.30 -15.69 -5.99
CA ALA A 140 -3.41 -17.10 -6.38
C ALA A 140 -2.19 -17.92 -5.93
N ALA A 141 -0.98 -17.36 -6.08
CA ALA A 141 0.24 -18.02 -5.62
C ALA A 141 0.31 -18.12 -4.09
N GLU A 142 -0.12 -17.10 -3.36
CA GLU A 142 -0.19 -17.13 -1.89
C GLU A 142 -1.24 -18.11 -1.39
N GLU A 143 -2.43 -18.13 -2.00
CA GLU A 143 -3.50 -19.06 -1.69
C GLU A 143 -3.07 -20.51 -1.92
N ARG A 144 -2.36 -20.80 -3.02
CA ARG A 144 -1.81 -22.13 -3.25
C ARG A 144 -0.80 -22.56 -2.18
N PHE A 145 0.03 -21.63 -1.70
CA PHE A 145 0.97 -21.87 -0.61
C PHE A 145 0.24 -22.13 0.72
N LEU A 146 -0.80 -21.35 1.02
CA LEU A 146 -1.61 -21.53 2.23
C LEU A 146 -2.41 -22.84 2.19
N GLU A 147 -2.98 -23.19 1.04
CA GLU A 147 -3.66 -24.47 0.82
C GLU A 147 -2.71 -25.65 1.06
N GLN A 148 -1.51 -25.61 0.50
CA GLN A 148 -0.50 -26.66 0.71
C GLN A 148 -0.08 -26.78 2.18
N LYS A 149 -0.07 -25.67 2.92
CA LYS A 149 0.39 -25.63 4.32
C LYS A 149 -0.71 -26.00 5.33
N PHE A 150 -1.93 -25.55 5.11
CA PHE A 150 -3.04 -25.63 6.08
C PHE A 150 -4.21 -26.50 5.62
N GLY A 151 -4.19 -26.99 4.38
CA GLY A 151 -5.16 -27.96 3.85
C GLY A 151 -6.62 -27.49 3.99
N ASP A 152 -7.44 -28.35 4.58
CA ASP A 152 -8.88 -28.14 4.72
C ASP A 152 -9.25 -26.89 5.53
N GLU A 153 -8.42 -26.49 6.51
CA GLU A 153 -8.66 -25.29 7.29
C GLU A 153 -8.67 -24.03 6.39
N PHE A 154 -7.71 -23.97 5.47
CA PHE A 154 -7.66 -22.89 4.48
C PHE A 154 -8.86 -22.96 3.52
N LEU A 155 -9.21 -24.15 3.01
CA LEU A 155 -10.31 -24.31 2.07
C LEU A 155 -11.66 -23.87 2.67
N VAL A 156 -11.95 -24.28 3.90
CA VAL A 156 -13.18 -23.91 4.62
C VAL A 156 -13.24 -22.39 4.84
N TRP A 157 -12.15 -21.78 5.28
CA TRP A 157 -12.10 -20.33 5.45
C TRP A 157 -12.22 -19.57 4.12
N ALA A 158 -11.55 -20.06 3.07
CA ALA A 158 -11.50 -19.42 1.76
C ALA A 158 -12.84 -19.45 1.03
N GLN A 159 -13.60 -20.54 1.14
CA GLN A 159 -14.97 -20.62 0.62
C GLN A 159 -15.91 -19.63 1.30
N ALA A 160 -15.64 -19.30 2.56
CA ALA A 160 -16.47 -18.42 3.36
C ALA A 160 -16.13 -16.93 3.25
N THR A 161 -14.96 -16.59 2.72
CA THR A 161 -14.37 -15.25 2.79
C THR A 161 -14.02 -14.73 1.39
N PRO A 162 -14.51 -13.54 0.97
CA PRO A 162 -14.24 -13.02 -0.37
C PRO A 162 -12.75 -12.71 -0.56
N ALA A 163 -12.26 -12.82 -1.80
CA ALA A 163 -10.84 -12.57 -2.11
C ALA A 163 -10.49 -11.07 -2.09
N PHE A 164 -11.36 -10.23 -2.67
CA PHE A 164 -11.03 -8.83 -2.99
C PHE A 164 -11.98 -7.82 -2.34
N PHE A 165 -13.30 -7.96 -2.55
CA PHE A 165 -14.29 -7.04 -1.99
C PHE A 165 -14.69 -7.45 -0.57
N PRO A 166 -14.43 -6.63 0.46
CA PRO A 166 -14.73 -7.01 1.84
C PRO A 166 -16.21 -7.23 2.09
N SER A 167 -16.53 -8.27 2.87
CA SER A 167 -17.88 -8.52 3.38
C SER A 167 -17.86 -8.74 4.89
N PHE A 168 -18.49 -7.83 5.63
CA PHE A 168 -18.54 -7.91 7.10
C PHE A 168 -19.64 -8.85 7.63
N LYS A 169 -20.37 -9.56 6.76
CA LYS A 169 -21.47 -10.46 7.14
C LYS A 169 -21.04 -11.58 8.08
N ARG A 170 -19.78 -12.04 7.98
CA ARG A 170 -19.21 -13.12 8.79
C ARG A 170 -18.08 -12.62 9.69
N TRP A 171 -18.18 -11.37 10.15
CA TRP A 171 -17.17 -10.78 11.02
C TRP A 171 -16.90 -11.65 12.24
N ARG A 172 -15.61 -11.93 12.46
CA ARG A 172 -15.13 -12.67 13.63
C ARG A 172 -14.03 -11.84 14.27
N PRO A 173 -14.17 -11.40 15.53
CA PRO A 173 -13.16 -10.55 16.17
C PRO A 173 -11.82 -11.29 16.26
N SER A 174 -10.73 -10.51 16.22
CA SER A 174 -9.39 -11.06 16.44
C SER A 174 -9.26 -11.56 17.88
N PRO A 175 -8.66 -12.73 18.12
CA PRO A 175 -8.31 -13.16 19.47
C PRO A 175 -7.09 -12.39 20.01
N TYR A 176 -6.36 -11.66 19.17
CA TYR A 176 -5.18 -10.87 19.55
C TYR A 176 -5.56 -9.41 19.81
N PRO A 177 -5.12 -8.82 20.92
CA PRO A 177 -5.37 -7.41 21.21
C PRO A 177 -4.62 -6.50 20.21
N ALA A 178 -5.26 -5.39 19.85
CA ALA A 178 -4.64 -4.40 18.99
C ALA A 178 -3.44 -3.74 19.70
N THR A 179 -2.26 -3.87 19.11
CA THR A 179 -1.01 -3.37 19.69
C THR A 179 -0.38 -2.31 18.81
N ILE A 180 -0.30 -1.06 19.32
CA ILE A 180 0.34 0.04 18.59
C ILE A 180 1.84 -0.20 18.33
N ARG A 181 2.53 -0.93 19.23
CA ARG A 181 3.94 -1.31 19.04
C ARG A 181 4.15 -2.13 17.78
N ASN A 182 3.22 -3.04 17.43
CA ASN A 182 3.28 -3.81 16.18
C ASN A 182 3.22 -2.90 14.96
N ILE A 183 2.34 -1.88 14.99
CA ILE A 183 2.23 -0.89 13.92
C ILE A 183 3.54 -0.12 13.78
N LEU A 184 4.01 0.48 14.87
CA LEU A 184 5.22 1.32 14.87
C LEU A 184 6.47 0.54 14.44
N ARG A 185 6.59 -0.74 14.82
CA ARG A 185 7.72 -1.61 14.44
C ARG A 185 7.68 -2.05 12.97
N ARG A 186 6.49 -2.17 12.37
CA ARG A 186 6.32 -2.85 11.06
C ARG A 186 5.95 -1.91 9.92
N GLU A 187 5.32 -0.76 10.20
CA GLU A 187 4.66 0.08 9.19
C GLU A 187 5.21 1.53 9.07
N TYR A 188 6.36 1.83 9.69
CA TYR A 188 7.00 3.17 9.59
C TYR A 188 7.46 3.54 8.17
N HIS A 189 7.65 2.56 7.28
CA HIS A 189 7.95 2.79 5.86
C HIS A 189 6.75 3.34 5.08
N GLY A 190 5.52 3.00 5.46
CA GLY A 190 4.32 3.34 4.68
C GLY A 190 4.03 4.84 4.67
N VAL A 191 4.16 5.48 5.84
CA VAL A 191 3.96 6.94 5.98
C VAL A 191 4.96 7.71 5.11
N LEU A 192 6.24 7.36 5.22
CA LEU A 192 7.28 7.96 4.41
C LEU A 192 7.03 7.75 2.91
N ALA A 193 6.63 6.54 2.50
CA ALA A 193 6.38 6.24 1.09
C ALA A 193 5.24 7.10 0.51
N VAL A 194 4.13 7.28 1.24
CA VAL A 194 3.01 8.13 0.80
C VAL A 194 3.43 9.60 0.72
N ALA A 195 4.00 10.14 1.80
CA ALA A 195 4.42 11.54 1.85
C ALA A 195 5.48 11.86 0.78
N PHE A 196 6.47 10.98 0.63
CA PHE A 196 7.49 11.10 -0.42
C PHE A 196 6.90 11.01 -1.81
N SER A 197 5.99 10.06 -2.07
CA SER A 197 5.41 9.92 -3.42
C SER A 197 4.61 11.16 -3.80
N ILE A 198 3.73 11.64 -2.93
CA ILE A 198 2.91 12.82 -3.25
C ILE A 198 3.79 14.07 -3.41
N ALA A 199 4.70 14.36 -2.47
CA ALA A 199 5.61 15.49 -2.58
C ALA A 199 6.52 15.42 -3.82
N LEU A 200 6.97 14.21 -4.20
CA LEU A 200 7.77 14.01 -5.41
C LEU A 200 6.94 14.24 -6.67
N LEU A 201 5.72 13.72 -6.74
CA LEU A 201 4.86 13.91 -7.91
C LEU A 201 4.50 15.38 -8.10
N GLU A 202 4.17 16.08 -7.02
CA GLU A 202 3.92 17.52 -7.02
C GLU A 202 5.13 18.29 -7.56
N PHE A 203 6.30 18.07 -6.94
CA PHE A 203 7.56 18.66 -7.39
C PHE A 203 7.87 18.39 -8.87
N LEU A 204 7.61 17.17 -9.34
CA LEU A 204 7.82 16.82 -10.75
C LEU A 204 6.85 17.58 -11.67
N VAL A 205 5.58 17.68 -11.28
CA VAL A 205 4.56 18.37 -12.08
C VAL A 205 4.86 19.86 -12.15
N ASP A 206 5.09 20.53 -11.03
CA ASP A 206 5.17 22.00 -11.01
C ASP A 206 6.54 22.51 -11.41
N VAL A 207 7.59 21.97 -10.79
CA VAL A 207 8.96 22.46 -10.99
C VAL A 207 9.58 21.88 -12.26
N VAL A 208 9.53 20.54 -12.42
CA VAL A 208 10.26 19.89 -13.51
C VAL A 208 9.53 20.02 -14.85
N PHE A 209 8.21 19.79 -14.87
CA PHE A 209 7.42 19.82 -16.11
C PHE A 209 6.68 21.14 -16.32
N GLY A 210 6.23 21.80 -15.24
CA GLY A 210 5.58 23.10 -15.27
C GLY A 210 6.55 24.27 -15.38
N GLY A 211 7.82 24.07 -14.99
CA GLY A 211 8.87 25.10 -15.04
C GLY A 211 8.78 26.15 -13.94
N GLU A 212 8.05 25.87 -12.87
CA GLU A 212 7.96 26.75 -11.72
C GLU A 212 9.32 26.88 -11.01
N PRO A 213 9.76 28.09 -10.63
CA PRO A 213 11.00 28.24 -9.87
C PRO A 213 10.91 27.54 -8.51
N LEU A 214 11.93 26.74 -8.18
CA LEU A 214 12.00 25.95 -6.93
C LEU A 214 11.68 26.73 -5.65
N LEU A 215 12.11 27.99 -5.56
CA LEU A 215 11.89 28.82 -4.37
C LEU A 215 10.42 29.26 -4.23
N VAL A 216 9.71 29.43 -5.34
CA VAL A 216 8.28 29.77 -5.34
C VAL A 216 7.50 28.55 -4.91
N TRP A 217 7.72 27.42 -5.56
CA TRP A 217 7.14 26.11 -5.17
C TRP A 217 7.37 25.81 -3.68
N ALA A 218 8.59 25.98 -3.17
CA ALA A 218 8.87 25.71 -1.76
C ALA A 218 8.10 26.62 -0.77
N GLN A 219 7.69 27.81 -1.20
CA GLN A 219 6.88 28.73 -0.40
C GLN A 219 5.38 28.41 -0.51
N GLU A 220 4.89 28.16 -1.72
CA GLU A 220 3.48 27.89 -1.99
C GLU A 220 3.07 26.48 -1.48
N ASP A 221 3.92 25.48 -1.71
CA ASP A 221 3.72 24.06 -1.38
C ASP A 221 4.38 23.62 -0.07
N SER A 222 4.54 24.56 0.87
CA SER A 222 5.19 24.32 2.17
C SER A 222 4.55 23.18 2.99
N LEU A 223 3.27 22.87 2.76
CA LEU A 223 2.57 21.73 3.36
C LEU A 223 3.23 20.39 2.98
N TRP A 224 3.56 20.18 1.71
CA TRP A 224 4.16 18.93 1.25
C TRP A 224 5.57 18.76 1.80
N LEU A 225 6.33 19.85 1.89
CA LEU A 225 7.64 19.87 2.54
C LEU A 225 7.54 19.55 4.04
N LEU A 226 6.54 20.10 4.73
CA LEU A 226 6.29 19.81 6.15
C LEU A 226 5.94 18.33 6.37
N LEU A 227 5.00 17.79 5.59
CA LEU A 227 4.58 16.39 5.68
C LEU A 227 5.73 15.43 5.35
N LEU A 228 6.51 15.74 4.31
CA LEU A 228 7.70 14.97 3.95
C LEU A 228 8.72 15.00 5.09
N THR A 229 9.05 16.18 5.61
CA THR A 229 10.02 16.35 6.71
C THR A 229 9.57 15.59 7.96
N ALA A 230 8.31 15.75 8.37
CA ALA A 230 7.73 15.03 9.50
C ALA A 230 7.79 13.51 9.30
N SER A 231 7.50 13.01 8.09
CA SER A 231 7.56 11.59 7.77
C SER A 231 9.00 11.03 7.79
N VAL A 232 9.99 11.82 7.37
CA VAL A 232 11.43 11.46 7.43
C VAL A 232 11.89 11.37 8.87
N VAL A 233 11.54 12.36 9.70
CA VAL A 233 11.87 12.35 11.14
C VAL A 233 11.23 11.14 11.82
N LEU A 234 9.94 10.89 11.58
CA LEU A 234 9.24 9.71 12.10
C LEU A 234 9.89 8.40 11.65
N TYR A 235 10.25 8.31 10.36
CA TYR A 235 10.93 7.14 9.81
C TYR A 235 12.27 6.88 10.50
N LEU A 236 13.12 7.91 10.64
CA LEU A 236 14.43 7.78 11.27
C LEU A 236 14.30 7.42 12.76
N LEU A 237 13.37 8.03 13.46
CA LEU A 237 13.06 7.73 14.86
C LEU A 237 12.64 6.27 15.02
N LEU A 238 11.60 5.82 14.31
CA LEU A 238 11.07 4.47 14.43
C LEU A 238 12.06 3.40 13.95
N ARG A 239 12.81 3.69 12.88
CA ARG A 239 13.90 2.82 12.41
C ARG A 239 14.99 2.67 13.46
N THR A 240 15.36 3.75 14.13
CA THR A 240 16.38 3.74 15.19
C THR A 240 15.89 2.98 16.41
N LEU A 241 14.68 3.27 16.90
CA LEU A 241 14.06 2.56 18.02
C LEU A 241 13.99 1.05 17.75
N LYS A 242 13.56 0.65 16.55
CA LYS A 242 13.49 -0.76 16.14
C LYS A 242 14.86 -1.45 16.09
N LYS A 243 15.92 -0.75 15.66
CA LYS A 243 17.25 -1.34 15.45
C LYS A 243 18.16 -1.28 16.68
N LYS A 244 17.91 -0.35 17.60
CA LYS A 244 18.84 -0.02 18.69
C LYS A 244 18.23 -0.21 20.08
N THR A 245 16.93 -0.48 20.20
CA THR A 245 16.24 -0.63 21.49
C THR A 245 15.27 -1.80 21.46
N SER A 246 14.82 -2.24 22.63
CA SER A 246 13.72 -3.20 22.81
C SER A 246 12.35 -2.54 23.02
N LEU A 247 12.26 -1.20 22.94
CA LEU A 247 11.02 -0.46 23.24
C LEU A 247 9.84 -0.83 22.33
N LEU A 248 10.15 -1.22 21.09
CA LEU A 248 9.16 -1.66 20.10
C LEU A 248 9.05 -3.19 20.03
N ASP A 249 9.71 -3.93 20.92
CA ASP A 249 9.48 -5.37 21.05
C ASP A 249 8.13 -5.60 21.72
N ASN A 250 7.41 -6.62 21.26
CA ASN A 250 6.10 -6.95 21.79
C ASN A 250 6.28 -8.08 22.82
N PRO A 251 5.98 -7.87 24.11
CA PRO A 251 6.24 -8.87 25.17
C PRO A 251 5.28 -10.08 25.15
N LEU A 252 4.25 -10.06 24.29
CA LEU A 252 3.33 -11.19 24.07
C LEU A 252 3.83 -12.14 22.96
N VAL A 253 5.14 -12.08 22.66
CA VAL A 253 5.88 -12.87 21.66
C VAL A 253 7.20 -13.27 22.29
#